data_AF-A0A7J6QF89-F1
#
_entry.id   AF-A0A7J6QF89-F1
#
_cell.length_a   1.000
_cell.length_b   1.000
_cell.length_c   1.000
_cell.angle_alpha   90.00
_cell.angle_beta   90.00
_cell.angle_gamma   90.00
#
_symmetry.space_group_name_H-M   'P 1'
#
loop_
_entity.id
_entity.type
_entity.pdbx_description
1 polymer ?
#
loop_
_entity_poly.entity_id
_entity_poly.type
_entity_poly.pdbx_seq_one_letter_code
_entity_poly.pdbx_strand_id
1 'polypeptide(L)'
;NLSNNKLSHIGEEVFETLNALTDVDVSGNQLQTIPTKVLFRVASKTLTTVKAEHNKIIEIQWPDNGGDVQLDRLTHMDLSYNRLSTVPSELFTNTALVDLWLQGNNPDRLNKYTIKEIPGFGDYVDRRKRKIDKRIDSKAGSKLNLAMCGLE
;
A
#
# COMPACT_ATOMS: atom_id res chain seq x y z
N ASN A 1 1.45 14.14 -8.41
CA ASN A 1 0.89 14.55 -7.12
C ASN A 1 -0.52 15.09 -7.36
N LEU A 2 -1.53 14.43 -6.79
CA LEU A 2 -2.95 14.78 -6.87
C LEU A 2 -3.55 14.97 -5.46
N SER A 3 -2.73 15.10 -4.41
CA SER A 3 -3.22 15.14 -3.03
C SER A 3 -3.97 16.42 -2.67
N ASN A 4 -4.81 16.33 -1.63
CA ASN A 4 -5.58 17.43 -1.05
C ASN A 4 -6.49 18.16 -2.06
N ASN A 5 -7.17 17.37 -2.88
CA ASN A 5 -8.17 17.87 -3.82
C ASN A 5 -9.57 17.36 -3.42
N LYS A 6 -10.56 17.58 -4.29
CA LYS A 6 -11.93 17.08 -4.12
C LYS A 6 -12.25 15.97 -5.12
N LEU A 7 -11.24 15.21 -5.55
CA LEU A 7 -11.41 14.17 -6.56
C LEU A 7 -12.27 13.05 -6.00
N SER A 8 -13.34 12.71 -6.71
CA SER A 8 -14.18 11.54 -6.42
C SER A 8 -13.88 10.35 -7.34
N HIS A 9 -13.13 10.59 -8.42
CA HIS A 9 -12.77 9.59 -9.42
C HIS A 9 -11.42 9.95 -10.09
N ILE A 10 -10.66 8.93 -10.47
CA ILE A 10 -9.49 9.03 -11.35
C ILE A 10 -9.68 7.97 -12.44
N GLY A 11 -9.69 8.41 -13.70
CA GLY A 11 -9.79 7.51 -14.84
C GLY A 11 -8.51 6.69 -15.04
N GLU A 12 -8.64 5.51 -15.62
CA GLU A 12 -7.53 4.59 -15.85
C GLU A 12 -6.48 5.18 -16.80
N GLU A 13 -6.92 5.98 -17.77
CA GLU A 13 -6.11 6.64 -18.80
C GLU A 13 -5.00 7.52 -18.20
N VAL A 14 -5.20 8.01 -16.97
CA VAL A 14 -4.21 8.83 -16.26
C VAL A 14 -2.89 8.06 -16.04
N PHE A 15 -2.95 6.74 -15.88
CA PHE A 15 -1.77 5.93 -15.55
C PHE A 15 -1.22 5.14 -16.74
N GLU A 16 -1.89 5.11 -17.88
CA GLU A 16 -1.55 4.23 -19.01
C GLU A 16 -0.13 4.45 -19.57
N THR A 17 0.38 5.68 -19.51
CA THR A 17 1.69 6.04 -20.07
C THR A 17 2.75 6.32 -19.00
N LEU A 18 2.42 6.17 -17.71
CA LEU A 18 3.28 6.56 -16.59
C LEU A 18 4.25 5.44 -16.16
N ASN A 19 4.98 4.84 -17.11
CA ASN A 19 5.88 3.70 -16.85
C ASN A 19 7.11 4.05 -15.99
N ALA A 20 7.49 5.32 -15.93
CA ALA A 20 8.60 5.82 -15.11
C ALA A 20 8.16 6.30 -13.71
N LEU A 21 6.89 6.10 -13.34
CA LEU A 21 6.33 6.64 -12.11
C LEU A 21 6.90 5.93 -10.87
N THR A 22 7.55 6.70 -10.02
CA THR A 22 8.12 6.21 -8.75
C THR A 22 7.18 6.45 -7.58
N ASP A 23 6.52 7.59 -7.55
CA ASP A 23 5.72 8.03 -6.40
C ASP A 23 4.34 8.50 -6.85
N VAL A 24 3.31 7.95 -6.24
CA VAL A 24 1.92 8.37 -6.43
C VAL A 24 1.38 8.89 -5.12
N ASP A 25 0.84 10.11 -5.15
CA ASP A 25 0.16 10.73 -4.02
C ASP A 25 -1.21 11.21 -4.46
N VAL A 26 -2.25 10.54 -3.93
CA VAL A 26 -3.67 10.84 -4.13
C VAL A 26 -4.38 11.05 -2.78
N SER A 27 -3.61 11.26 -1.72
CA SER A 27 -4.11 11.44 -0.35
C SER A 27 -5.05 12.63 -0.20
N GLY A 28 -5.94 12.61 0.80
CA GLY A 28 -6.82 13.74 1.10
C GLY A 28 -7.80 14.07 -0.02
N ASN A 29 -8.41 13.04 -0.62
CA ASN A 29 -9.43 13.16 -1.66
C ASN A 29 -10.74 12.46 -1.21
N GLN A 30 -11.66 12.18 -2.14
CA GLN A 30 -12.92 11.50 -1.88
C GLN A 30 -13.07 10.21 -2.71
N LEU A 31 -11.94 9.60 -3.07
CA LEU A 31 -11.88 8.45 -3.96
C LEU A 31 -12.46 7.21 -3.29
N GLN A 32 -13.34 6.50 -3.99
CA GLN A 32 -13.83 5.18 -3.57
C GLN A 32 -12.98 4.03 -4.13
N THR A 33 -12.28 4.29 -5.23
CA THR A 33 -11.34 3.38 -5.87
C THR A 33 -10.17 4.18 -6.43
N ILE A 34 -9.05 3.47 -6.62
CA ILE A 34 -7.92 3.94 -7.43
C ILE A 34 -7.76 2.88 -8.53
N PRO A 35 -7.45 3.24 -9.80
CA PRO A 35 -7.20 2.28 -10.87
C PRO A 35 -5.85 1.55 -10.69
N THR A 36 -5.67 0.89 -9.54
CA THR A 36 -4.43 0.20 -9.13
C THR A 36 -4.05 -0.91 -10.10
N LYS A 37 -5.03 -1.53 -10.75
CA LYS A 37 -4.81 -2.52 -11.81
C LYS A 37 -3.99 -1.96 -12.98
N VAL A 38 -4.26 -0.74 -13.42
CA VAL A 38 -3.50 -0.10 -14.49
C VAL A 38 -2.18 0.44 -13.96
N LEU A 39 -2.22 1.15 -12.82
CA LEU A 39 -1.03 1.72 -12.17
C LEU A 39 0.04 0.65 -11.88
N PHE A 40 -0.33 -0.45 -11.23
CA PHE A 40 0.62 -1.50 -10.84
C PHE A 40 1.16 -2.26 -12.04
N ARG A 41 0.37 -2.43 -13.10
CA ARG A 41 0.83 -3.03 -14.36
C ARG A 41 1.87 -2.14 -15.04
N VAL A 42 1.56 -0.86 -15.24
CA VAL A 42 2.39 0.08 -15.99
C VAL A 42 3.66 0.46 -15.23
N ALA A 43 3.57 0.72 -13.93
CA ALA A 43 4.68 1.15 -13.09
C ALA A 43 5.34 0.00 -12.30
N SER A 44 5.11 -1.25 -12.69
CA SER A 44 5.58 -2.45 -11.96
C SER A 44 7.07 -2.43 -11.60
N LYS A 45 7.90 -1.88 -12.48
CA LYS A 45 9.37 -1.85 -12.34
C LYS A 45 9.93 -0.57 -11.72
N THR A 46 9.10 0.41 -11.40
CA THR A 46 9.54 1.76 -11.00
C THR A 46 8.87 2.27 -9.74
N LEU A 47 7.63 1.86 -9.47
CA LEU A 47 6.85 2.36 -8.33
C LEU A 47 7.49 1.98 -7.00
N THR A 48 7.74 2.99 -6.16
CA THR A 48 8.35 2.87 -4.83
C THR A 48 7.40 3.25 -3.70
N THR A 49 6.49 4.20 -3.96
CA THR A 49 5.62 4.80 -2.94
C THR A 49 4.20 5.00 -3.46
N VAL A 50 3.21 4.62 -2.66
CA VAL A 50 1.80 4.99 -2.88
C VAL A 50 1.24 5.62 -1.62
N LYS A 51 0.72 6.84 -1.73
CA LYS A 51 0.00 7.55 -0.67
C LYS A 51 -1.44 7.76 -1.10
N ALA A 52 -2.36 7.17 -0.35
CA ALA A 52 -3.79 7.20 -0.62
C ALA A 52 -4.62 7.33 0.66
N GLU A 53 -4.00 7.80 1.74
CA GLU A 53 -4.66 8.05 3.00
C GLU A 53 -5.75 9.12 2.90
N HIS A 54 -6.68 9.11 3.87
CA HIS A 54 -7.77 10.08 3.92
C HIS A 54 -8.60 10.13 2.62
N ASN A 55 -9.10 8.96 2.22
CA ASN A 55 -10.02 8.78 1.10
C ASN A 55 -11.24 7.95 1.56
N LYS A 56 -12.00 7.38 0.62
CA LYS A 56 -13.14 6.50 0.87
C LYS A 56 -12.93 5.12 0.22
N ILE A 57 -11.68 4.70 0.05
CA ILE A 57 -11.32 3.52 -0.74
C ILE A 57 -11.87 2.26 -0.10
N ILE A 58 -12.59 1.46 -0.86
CA ILE A 58 -13.23 0.22 -0.38
C ILE A 58 -12.44 -1.04 -0.69
N GLU A 59 -11.60 -1.00 -1.73
CA GLU A 59 -10.77 -2.13 -2.17
C GLU A 59 -9.52 -1.68 -2.93
N ILE A 60 -8.53 -2.58 -3.00
CA ILE A 60 -7.37 -2.47 -3.87
C ILE A 60 -7.45 -3.61 -4.88
N GLN A 61 -7.46 -3.27 -6.17
CA GLN A 61 -7.52 -4.25 -7.25
C GLN A 61 -6.11 -4.57 -7.75
N TRP A 62 -5.74 -5.84 -7.70
CA TRP A 62 -4.51 -6.32 -8.33
C TRP A 62 -4.77 -6.63 -9.81
N PRO A 63 -3.78 -6.50 -10.72
CA PRO A 63 -3.96 -6.91 -12.11
C PRO A 63 -4.38 -8.38 -12.28
N ASP A 64 -5.40 -8.63 -13.11
CA ASP A 64 -5.80 -9.98 -13.53
C ASP A 64 -4.59 -10.72 -14.15
N ASN A 65 -4.45 -12.02 -13.86
CA ASN A 65 -3.24 -12.85 -14.04
C ASN A 65 -2.18 -12.65 -12.93
N GLY A 66 -2.64 -12.31 -11.72
CA GLY A 66 -1.92 -11.81 -10.54
C GLY A 66 -0.75 -12.59 -9.93
N GLY A 67 -0.11 -13.51 -10.66
CA GLY A 67 1.23 -14.02 -10.33
C GLY A 67 2.37 -13.21 -10.96
N ASP A 68 2.16 -12.63 -12.14
CA ASP A 68 3.26 -12.10 -12.98
C ASP A 68 3.65 -10.65 -12.68
N VAL A 69 2.73 -9.87 -12.09
CA VAL A 69 3.02 -8.47 -11.75
C VAL A 69 3.68 -8.39 -10.38
N GLN A 70 4.98 -8.17 -10.40
CA GLN A 70 5.84 -7.98 -9.23
C GLN A 70 6.23 -6.52 -9.10
N LEU A 71 5.89 -5.91 -7.96
CA LEU A 71 6.25 -4.54 -7.57
C LEU A 71 7.49 -4.59 -6.65
N ASP A 72 8.60 -5.08 -7.19
CA ASP A 72 9.84 -5.34 -6.43
C ASP A 72 10.45 -4.09 -5.79
N ARG A 73 10.03 -2.89 -6.23
CA ARG A 73 10.50 -1.60 -5.72
C ARG A 73 9.53 -0.92 -4.77
N LEU A 74 8.27 -1.38 -4.72
CA LEU A 74 7.25 -0.77 -3.88
C LEU A 74 7.54 -1.12 -2.42
N THR A 75 7.92 -0.10 -1.64
CA THR A 75 8.41 -0.28 -0.27
C THR A 75 7.54 0.44 0.76
N HIS A 76 6.80 1.47 0.34
CA HIS A 76 5.96 2.29 1.22
C HIS A 76 4.55 2.41 0.62
N MET A 77 3.53 2.11 1.42
CA MET A 77 2.14 2.29 1.04
C MET A 77 1.31 2.77 2.23
N ASP A 78 0.66 3.93 2.07
CA ASP A 78 -0.27 4.45 3.07
C ASP A 78 -1.71 4.37 2.53
N LEU A 79 -2.51 3.52 3.19
CA LEU A 79 -3.93 3.31 2.93
C LEU A 79 -4.77 3.64 4.16
N SER A 80 -4.20 4.35 5.13
CA SER A 80 -4.89 4.70 6.37
C SER A 80 -6.08 5.63 6.15
N TYR A 81 -7.05 5.60 7.07
CA TYR A 81 -8.25 6.42 7.00
C TYR A 81 -9.02 6.27 5.67
N ASN A 82 -9.31 5.02 5.32
CA ASN A 82 -10.13 4.61 4.18
C ASN A 82 -11.30 3.73 4.66
N ARG A 83 -11.91 2.94 3.77
CA ARG A 83 -13.04 2.05 4.07
C ARG A 83 -12.74 0.59 3.73
N LEU A 84 -11.45 0.24 3.68
CA LEU A 84 -11.01 -1.11 3.37
C LEU A 84 -11.53 -2.08 4.43
N SER A 85 -12.04 -3.23 3.98
CA SER A 85 -12.41 -4.35 4.85
C SER A 85 -11.41 -5.50 4.79
N THR A 86 -10.51 -5.49 3.80
CA THR A 86 -9.39 -6.43 3.63
C THR A 86 -8.36 -5.80 2.69
N VAL A 87 -7.23 -6.46 2.49
CA VAL A 87 -6.25 -6.15 1.44
C VAL A 87 -5.93 -7.42 0.63
N PRO A 88 -5.58 -7.32 -0.65
CA PRO A 88 -5.17 -8.48 -1.45
C PRO A 88 -3.87 -9.09 -0.90
N SER A 89 -3.72 -10.41 -0.97
CA SER A 89 -2.51 -11.11 -0.53
C SER A 89 -1.26 -10.70 -1.31
N GLU A 90 -1.46 -10.30 -2.56
CA GLU A 90 -0.44 -9.81 -3.49
C GLU A 90 0.26 -8.55 -2.95
N LEU A 91 -0.42 -7.78 -2.09
CA LEU A 91 0.20 -6.68 -1.37
C LEU A 91 1.36 -7.18 -0.49
N PHE A 92 1.30 -8.42 0.01
CA PHE A 92 2.36 -9.04 0.80
C PHE A 92 3.28 -9.98 0.01
N THR A 93 2.76 -10.68 -1.00
CA THR A 93 3.54 -11.66 -1.77
C THR A 93 4.25 -11.06 -2.97
N ASN A 94 3.68 -10.01 -3.58
CA ASN A 94 4.14 -9.46 -4.86
C ASN A 94 4.71 -8.03 -4.73
N THR A 95 5.14 -7.65 -3.52
CA THR A 95 5.78 -6.37 -3.24
C THR A 95 6.99 -6.54 -2.33
N ALA A 96 7.87 -5.55 -2.36
CA ALA A 96 8.91 -5.38 -1.36
C ALA A 96 8.46 -4.51 -0.16
N LEU A 97 7.15 -4.46 0.14
CA LEU A 97 6.63 -3.58 1.19
C LEU A 97 7.31 -3.86 2.53
N VAL A 98 7.63 -2.76 3.20
CA VAL A 98 8.27 -2.71 4.52
C VAL A 98 7.54 -1.73 5.43
N ASP A 99 6.92 -0.69 4.85
CA ASP A 99 6.05 0.26 5.55
C ASP A 99 4.66 0.25 4.93
N LEU A 100 3.68 -0.15 5.74
CA LEU A 100 2.27 -0.22 5.38
C LEU A 100 1.45 0.38 6.51
N TRP A 101 0.51 1.26 6.17
CA TRP A 101 -0.40 1.89 7.13
C TRP A 101 -1.85 1.60 6.75
N LEU A 102 -2.62 1.07 7.69
CA LEU A 102 -4.00 0.62 7.51
C LEU A 102 -4.93 1.11 8.64
N GLN A 103 -4.43 1.88 9.60
CA GLN A 103 -5.24 2.44 10.69
C GLN A 103 -6.43 3.24 10.14
N GLY A 104 -7.56 3.23 10.85
CA GLY A 104 -8.74 3.99 10.44
C GLY A 104 -9.49 3.43 9.22
N ASN A 105 -9.23 2.17 8.83
CA ASN A 105 -10.10 1.39 7.95
C ASN A 105 -11.23 0.71 8.76
N ASN A 106 -11.92 -0.29 8.21
CA ASN A 106 -13.00 -1.00 8.92
C ASN A 106 -12.43 -1.88 10.05
N PRO A 107 -12.53 -1.50 11.34
CA PRO A 107 -11.88 -2.22 12.43
C PRO A 107 -12.50 -3.59 12.71
N ASP A 108 -13.75 -3.83 12.31
CA ASP A 108 -14.41 -5.12 12.52
C ASP A 108 -13.90 -6.17 11.54
N ARG A 109 -13.42 -5.74 10.35
CA ARG A 109 -13.01 -6.64 9.26
C ARG A 109 -11.53 -6.61 8.96
N LEU A 110 -10.89 -5.44 9.05
CA LEU A 110 -9.46 -5.25 8.87
C LEU A 110 -8.84 -4.83 10.20
N ASN A 111 -8.36 -5.81 10.96
CA ASN A 111 -7.75 -5.63 12.26
C ASN A 111 -6.55 -6.54 12.44
N LYS A 112 -5.94 -6.48 13.63
CA LYS A 112 -4.75 -7.24 13.96
C LYS A 112 -4.93 -8.76 13.86
N TYR A 113 -6.15 -9.28 13.97
CA TYR A 113 -6.38 -10.72 13.83
C TYR A 113 -6.51 -11.09 12.36
N THR A 114 -7.40 -10.41 11.64
CA THR A 114 -7.71 -10.75 10.25
C THR A 114 -6.54 -10.52 9.29
N ILE A 115 -5.71 -9.50 9.53
CA ILE A 115 -4.56 -9.23 8.65
C ILE A 115 -3.50 -10.34 8.70
N LYS A 116 -3.37 -11.05 9.84
CA LYS A 116 -2.39 -12.15 10.00
C LYS A 116 -2.78 -13.38 9.19
N GLU A 117 -4.06 -13.56 8.92
CA GLU A 117 -4.59 -14.66 8.14
C GLU A 117 -4.38 -14.46 6.63
N ILE A 118 -3.98 -13.26 6.19
CA ILE A 118 -3.75 -12.98 4.78
C ILE A 118 -2.41 -13.62 4.34
N PRO A 119 -2.40 -14.42 3.26
CA PRO A 119 -1.18 -15.03 2.75
C PRO A 119 -0.05 -14.03 2.50
N GLY A 120 1.18 -14.41 2.83
CA GLY A 120 2.37 -13.56 2.69
C GLY A 120 2.59 -12.54 3.82
N PHE A 121 1.63 -12.35 4.75
CA PHE A 121 1.80 -11.40 5.84
C PHE A 121 3.03 -11.69 6.71
N GLY A 122 3.35 -12.97 6.95
CA GLY A 122 4.56 -13.39 7.65
C GLY A 122 5.85 -12.90 6.98
N ASP A 123 5.93 -13.04 5.65
CA ASP A 123 7.08 -12.58 4.87
C ASP A 123 7.21 -11.05 4.92
N TYR A 124 6.08 -10.33 4.88
CA TYR A 124 6.05 -8.88 5.09
C TYR A 124 6.63 -8.48 6.45
N VAL A 125 6.20 -9.16 7.53
CA VAL A 125 6.70 -8.90 8.88
C VAL A 125 8.21 -9.14 8.96
N ASP A 126 8.71 -10.19 8.33
CA ASP A 126 10.14 -10.49 8.31
C ASP A 126 10.94 -9.48 7.49
N ARG A 127 10.42 -9.02 6.34
CA ARG A 127 11.02 -7.91 5.57
C ARG A 127 11.10 -6.65 6.42
N ARG A 128 10.04 -6.30 7.14
CA ARG A 128 9.99 -5.14 8.04
C ARG A 128 11.02 -5.27 9.15
N LYS A 129 11.09 -6.41 9.85
CA LYS A 129 12.10 -6.67 10.90
C LYS A 129 13.52 -6.49 10.38
N ARG A 130 13.87 -7.09 9.23
CA ARG A 130 15.20 -6.94 8.62
C ARG A 130 15.55 -5.48 8.30
N LYS A 131 14.57 -4.66 7.89
CA LYS A 131 14.78 -3.21 7.69
C LYS A 131 15.08 -2.49 9.00
N ILE A 132 14.40 -2.87 10.09
CA ILE A 132 14.62 -2.31 11.43
C ILE A 132 16.00 -2.68 11.96
N ASP A 133 16.38 -3.96 11.88
CA ASP A 133 17.66 -4.44 12.38
C ASP A 133 18.82 -3.70 11.70
N LYS A 134 18.76 -3.58 10.36
CA LYS A 134 19.72 -2.77 9.58
C LYS A 134 19.75 -1.28 9.99
N ARG A 135 18.63 -0.73 10.46
CA ARG A 135 18.54 0.67 10.96
C ARG A 135 19.11 0.82 12.37
N ILE A 136 18.97 -0.20 13.22
CA ILE A 136 19.57 -0.22 14.56
C ILE A 136 21.09 -0.29 14.43
N ASP A 137 21.60 -1.08 13.47
CA ASP A 137 23.04 -1.14 13.18
C ASP A 137 23.61 0.19 12.64
N SER A 138 22.76 1.06 12.09
CA SER A 138 23.13 2.37 11.51
C SER A 138 22.68 3.61 12.32
N LYS A 139 22.06 3.42 13.49
CA LYS A 139 21.50 4.41 14.45
C LYS A 139 21.21 5.84 13.93
N ALA A 140 19.94 6.09 13.61
CA ALA A 140 19.27 7.38 13.87
C ALA A 140 17.75 7.19 14.12
N GLY A 141 17.35 7.13 15.39
CA GLY A 141 16.34 8.05 15.95
C GLY A 141 14.85 8.04 15.53
N SER A 142 14.31 7.11 14.73
CA SER A 142 12.84 7.01 14.60
C SER A 142 12.28 5.89 15.47
N LYS A 143 11.45 6.20 16.47
CA LYS A 143 10.60 5.21 17.16
C LYS A 143 9.79 4.48 16.09
N LEU A 144 10.23 3.28 15.74
CA LEU A 144 9.59 2.50 14.69
C LEU A 144 8.27 2.01 15.27
N ASN A 145 7.17 2.35 14.60
CA ASN A 145 5.86 1.89 15.02
C ASN A 145 5.82 0.36 14.88
N LEU A 146 5.88 -0.34 16.01
CA LEU A 146 5.79 -1.80 16.08
C LEU A 146 4.34 -2.28 15.94
N ALA A 147 3.35 -1.38 15.88
CA ALA A 147 1.97 -1.73 15.59
C ALA A 147 1.90 -2.36 14.20
N MET A 148 1.04 -3.36 14.09
CA MET A 148 0.83 -4.14 12.88
C MET A 148 0.12 -3.30 11.83
N CYS A 149 0.90 -2.52 11.10
CA CYS A 149 0.40 -1.56 10.11
C CYS A 149 -0.57 -0.52 10.70
N GLY A 150 -0.41 -0.18 11.99
CA GLY A 150 -1.33 0.72 12.71
C GLY A 150 -2.65 0.08 13.14
N LEU A 151 -2.80 -1.24 13.04
CA LEU A 151 -3.96 -1.98 13.55
C LEU A 151 -3.69 -2.38 15.01
N GLU A 152 -4.33 -1.69 15.96
CA GLU A 152 -4.29 -2.01 17.41
C GLU A 152 -5.22 -3.15 17.81
#